data_AF-A0A932LT96-F1
#
_entry.id   AF-A0A932LT96-F1
#
_cell.length_a   1.000
_cell.length_b   1.000
_cell.length_c   1.000
_cell.angle_alpha   90.00
_cell.angle_beta   90.00
_cell.angle_gamma   90.00
#
_symmetry.space_group_name_H-M   'P 1'
#
loop_
_entity.id
_entity.type
_entity.pdbx_description
1 polymer ?
#
loop_
_entity_poly.entity_id
_entity_poly.type
_entity_poly.pdbx_seq_one_letter_code
_entity_poly.pdbx_strand_id
1 'polypeptide(L)'
;MRYVDGKELRDLAGFVIFRKEISKSCPDCPAPFRERAAVNVEDQEKFIKKKQFRFVDQELQPGTTYRYRVFSRLMDDSLSDPSNEAGATSKP
;
A
#
# COMPACT_ATOMS: atom_id res chain seq x y z
N MET A 1 9.10 -13.99 11.40
CA MET A 1 9.02 -12.66 10.75
C MET A 1 9.06 -11.61 11.85
N ARG A 2 9.73 -10.49 11.61
CA ARG A 2 9.86 -9.38 12.57
C ARG A 2 9.58 -8.08 11.85
N TYR A 3 9.09 -7.08 12.58
CA TYR A 3 9.03 -5.69 12.12
C TYR A 3 10.44 -5.13 11.93
N VAL A 4 10.55 -3.98 11.28
CA VAL A 4 11.82 -3.26 11.10
C VAL A 4 12.48 -2.86 12.42
N ASP A 5 11.70 -2.74 13.49
CA ASP A 5 12.17 -2.46 14.86
C ASP A 5 12.61 -3.74 15.63
N GLY A 6 12.54 -4.92 14.99
CA GLY A 6 12.94 -6.20 15.56
C GLY A 6 11.86 -6.92 16.38
N LYS A 7 10.69 -6.31 16.62
CA LYS A 7 9.58 -6.99 17.31
C LYS A 7 9.02 -8.13 16.47
N GLU A 8 8.50 -9.17 17.10
CA GLU A 8 7.86 -10.26 16.37
C GLU A 8 6.57 -9.80 15.68
N LEU A 9 6.43 -10.19 14.41
CA LEU A 9 5.29 -9.87 13.58
C LEU A 9 4.11 -10.82 13.92
N ARG A 10 3.43 -10.58 15.04
CA ARG A 10 2.34 -11.44 15.54
C ARG A 10 0.93 -10.89 15.27
N ASP A 11 0.84 -9.60 15.01
CA ASP A 11 -0.38 -8.80 15.00
C ASP A 11 -0.62 -8.10 13.65
N LEU A 12 0.15 -8.44 12.61
CA LEU A 12 -0.04 -7.90 11.27
C LEU A 12 -1.38 -8.40 10.67
N ALA A 13 -2.39 -7.54 10.64
CA ALA A 13 -3.70 -7.82 10.04
C ALA A 13 -3.70 -7.68 8.51
N GLY A 14 -2.88 -6.78 7.95
CA GLY A 14 -2.86 -6.56 6.52
C GLY A 14 -1.99 -5.40 6.08
N PHE A 15 -2.24 -4.96 4.85
CA PHE A 15 -1.62 -3.80 4.22
C PHE A 15 -2.69 -2.88 3.66
N VAL A 16 -2.52 -1.57 3.85
CA VAL A 16 -3.40 -0.55 3.26
C VAL A 16 -2.60 0.22 2.23
N ILE A 17 -3.12 0.27 1.01
CA ILE A 17 -2.52 0.93 -0.14
C ILE A 17 -3.15 2.31 -0.25
N PHE A 18 -2.31 3.33 -0.22
CA PHE A 18 -2.70 4.71 -0.49
C PHE A 18 -2.21 5.13 -1.87
N ARG A 19 -3.02 5.92 -2.58
CA ARG A 19 -2.74 6.43 -3.90
C ARG A 19 -2.93 7.94 -3.94
N LYS A 20 -2.08 8.64 -4.66
CA LYS A 20 -2.35 10.00 -5.15
C LYS A 20 -2.21 10.05 -6.66
N GLU A 21 -3.02 10.89 -7.28
CA GLU A 21 -2.93 11.20 -8.70
C GLU A 21 -2.06 12.44 -8.90
N ILE A 22 -1.12 12.36 -9.84
CA ILE A 22 -0.27 13.48 -10.20
C ILE A 22 -0.89 14.16 -11.42
N SER A 23 -1.28 15.41 -11.24
CA SER A 23 -1.84 16.19 -12.34
C SER A 23 -0.80 16.40 -13.44
N LYS A 24 -1.19 16.15 -14.69
CA LYS A 24 -0.37 16.49 -15.87
C LYS A 24 -0.12 17.99 -15.97
N SER A 25 -1.09 18.80 -15.56
CA SER A 25 -0.98 20.27 -15.63
C SER A 25 -0.10 20.86 -14.55
N CYS A 26 0.15 20.12 -13.47
CA CYS A 26 0.94 20.58 -12.34
C CYS A 26 1.54 19.38 -11.58
N PRO A 27 2.72 18.90 -11.99
CA PRO A 27 3.39 17.77 -11.36
C PRO A 27 3.79 18.00 -9.90
N ASP A 28 4.06 19.26 -9.53
CA ASP A 28 4.48 19.67 -8.18
C ASP A 28 3.32 20.09 -7.28
N CYS A 29 2.09 20.04 -7.78
CA CYS A 29 0.93 20.40 -6.96
C CYS A 29 0.78 19.41 -5.80
N PRO A 30 0.49 19.91 -4.58
CA PRO A 30 0.26 19.05 -3.42
C PRO A 30 -1.01 18.22 -3.67
N ALA A 31 -0.82 16.94 -3.97
CA ALA A 31 -1.90 15.97 -4.08
C ALA A 31 -1.93 15.09 -2.82
N PRO A 32 -3.08 15.01 -2.11
CA PRO A 32 -3.17 14.16 -0.92
C PRO A 32 -3.17 12.69 -1.33
N PHE A 33 -2.52 11.86 -0.51
CA PHE A 33 -2.72 10.42 -0.56
C PHE A 33 -4.11 10.08 -0.01
N ARG A 34 -4.82 9.21 -0.73
CA ARG A 34 -6.11 8.66 -0.30
C ARG A 34 -6.02 7.16 -0.27
N GLU A 35 -6.73 6.54 0.67
CA GLU A 35 -6.84 5.09 0.71
C GLU A 35 -7.42 4.58 -0.61
N ARG A 36 -6.81 3.52 -1.14
CA ARG A 36 -7.19 2.89 -2.39
C ARG A 36 -7.71 1.48 -2.21
N ALA A 37 -7.04 0.69 -1.39
CA ALA A 37 -7.38 -0.71 -1.15
C ALA A 37 -6.74 -1.22 0.14
N ALA A 38 -7.32 -2.28 0.70
CA ALA A 38 -6.71 -3.09 1.74
C ALA A 38 -6.44 -4.51 1.23
N VAL A 39 -5.29 -5.07 1.61
CA VAL A 39 -4.91 -6.45 1.35
C VAL A 39 -4.73 -7.15 2.69
N ASN A 40 -5.65 -8.05 3.03
CA ASN A 40 -5.67 -8.73 4.31
C ASN A 40 -4.71 -9.92 4.33
N VAL A 41 -4.15 -10.20 5.51
CA VAL A 41 -3.38 -11.40 5.79
C VAL A 41 -4.34 -12.44 6.36
N GLU A 42 -4.84 -13.35 5.51
CA GLU A 42 -5.90 -14.31 5.86
C GLU A 42 -5.36 -15.69 6.32
N ASP A 43 -4.05 -15.89 6.31
CA ASP A 43 -3.42 -17.18 6.53
C ASP A 43 -2.62 -17.26 7.83
N GLN A 44 -2.93 -16.38 8.79
CA GLN A 44 -2.26 -16.34 10.08
C GLN A 44 -2.35 -17.67 10.85
N GLU A 45 -3.47 -18.39 10.72
CA GLU A 45 -3.74 -19.69 11.34
C GLU A 45 -3.21 -20.87 10.51
N LYS A 46 -2.70 -20.63 9.30
CA LYS A 46 -2.19 -21.69 8.42
C LYS A 46 -0.73 -21.98 8.73
N PHE A 47 -0.35 -23.25 8.61
CA PHE A 47 1.04 -23.71 8.78
C PHE A 47 1.99 -23.10 7.75
N ILE A 48 1.50 -22.76 6.55
CA ILE A 48 2.26 -22.05 5.52
C ILE A 48 1.71 -20.63 5.41
N LYS A 49 2.50 -19.67 5.88
CA LYS A 49 2.19 -18.23 5.78
C LYS A 49 2.69 -17.66 4.46
N LYS A 50 1.85 -16.93 3.75
CA LYS A 50 2.23 -16.10 2.60
C LYS A 50 3.19 -15.05 3.07
N LYS A 51 4.26 -14.91 2.29
CA LYS A 51 5.30 -13.90 2.52
C LYS A 51 5.22 -12.75 1.54
N GLN A 52 4.38 -12.88 0.52
CA GLN A 52 4.23 -11.91 -0.56
C GLN A 52 2.75 -11.65 -0.80
N PHE A 53 2.44 -10.37 -0.89
CA PHE A 53 1.11 -9.84 -1.12
C PHE A 53 1.17 -8.95 -2.35
N ARG A 54 0.10 -8.95 -3.15
CA ARG A 54 0.04 -8.20 -4.40
C ARG A 54 -1.29 -7.48 -4.51
N PHE A 55 -1.20 -6.24 -4.92
CA PHE A 55 -2.32 -5.41 -5.33
C PHE A 55 -2.14 -5.01 -6.80
N VAL A 56 -3.23 -5.04 -7.58
CA VAL A 56 -3.26 -4.59 -8.98
C VAL A 56 -4.35 -3.54 -9.07
N ASP A 57 -3.97 -2.29 -9.34
CA ASP A 57 -4.92 -1.20 -9.50
C ASP A 57 -5.54 -1.24 -10.90
N GLN A 58 -6.87 -1.41 -10.97
CA GLN A 58 -7.61 -1.57 -12.23
C GLN A 58 -8.36 -0.29 -12.64
N GLU A 59 -8.56 0.67 -11.75
CA GLU A 59 -9.26 1.92 -12.07
C GLU A 59 -8.24 3.05 -12.24
N LEU A 60 -7.61 3.03 -13.40
CA LEU A 60 -6.60 3.98 -13.84
C LEU A 60 -7.11 4.75 -15.05
N GLN A 61 -6.91 6.06 -15.06
CA GLN A 61 -7.14 6.87 -16.26
C GLN A 61 -5.93 6.76 -17.19
N PRO A 62 -6.10 6.65 -18.52
CA PRO A 62 -4.99 6.51 -19.45
C PRO A 62 -4.00 7.68 -19.46
N GLY A 63 -2.72 7.36 -19.48
CA GLY A 63 -1.61 8.33 -19.44
C GLY A 63 -1.49 9.10 -18.12
N THR A 64 -2.23 8.74 -17.07
CA THR A 64 -2.18 9.42 -15.77
C THR A 64 -1.08 8.84 -14.89
N THR A 65 -0.35 9.70 -14.21
CA THR A 65 0.71 9.29 -13.28
C THR A 65 0.14 9.14 -11.87
N TYR A 66 0.38 7.99 -11.27
CA TYR A 66 -0.04 7.68 -9.91
C TYR A 66 1.18 7.43 -9.05
N ARG A 67 1.11 7.86 -7.79
CA ARG A 67 2.06 7.48 -6.75
C ARG A 67 1.37 6.69 -5.66
N TYR A 68 2.05 5.66 -5.17
CA TYR A 68 1.55 4.75 -4.16
C TYR A 68 2.47 4.73 -2.94
N ARG A 69 1.86 4.52 -1.78
CA ARG A 69 2.53 4.14 -0.54
C ARG A 69 1.73 3.03 0.11
N VAL A 70 2.41 2.16 0.84
CA VAL A 70 1.80 1.04 1.56
C VAL A 70 2.07 1.23 3.04
N PHE A 71 1.05 0.92 3.84
CA PHE A 71 1.09 0.91 5.28
C PHE A 71 0.83 -0.50 5.77
N SER A 72 1.59 -0.98 6.76
CA SER A 72 1.18 -2.17 7.50
C SER A 72 0.05 -1.80 8.44
N ARG A 73 -0.98 -2.63 8.50
CA ARG A 73 -2.11 -2.51 9.40
C ARG A 73 -2.06 -3.61 10.45
N LEU A 74 -2.14 -3.23 11.72
CA LEU A 74 -2.19 -4.16 12.84
C LEU A 74 -3.65 -4.55 13.14
N MET A 75 -3.85 -5.54 14.02
CA MET A 75 -5.19 -6.01 14.41
C MET A 75 -6.04 -4.97 15.15
N ASP A 76 -5.42 -3.95 15.74
CA ASP A 76 -6.09 -2.81 16.38
C ASP A 76 -6.38 -1.66 15.38
N ASP A 77 -6.25 -1.93 14.08
CA ASP A 77 -6.36 -0.98 12.98
C ASP A 77 -5.30 0.15 12.97
N SER A 78 -4.28 0.10 13.84
CA SER A 78 -3.16 1.03 13.76
C SER A 78 -2.35 0.83 12.48
N LEU A 79 -1.86 1.94 11.94
CA LEU A 79 -1.02 1.96 10.73
C LEU A 79 0.43 2.24 11.11
N SER A 80 1.36 1.60 10.41
CA SER A 80 2.78 1.89 10.49
C SER A 80 3.13 3.27 9.93
N ASP A 81 4.40 3.64 9.96
CA ASP A 81 4.92 4.65 9.04
C ASP A 81 4.78 4.20 7.57
N PRO A 82 4.68 5.15 6.61
CA PRO A 82 4.56 4.81 5.20
C PRO A 82 5.79 4.08 4.65
N SER A 83 5.57 3.21 3.67
CA SER A 83 6.64 2.73 2.80
C SER A 83 7.27 3.86 1.97
N ASN A 84 8.32 3.53 1.21
CA ASN A 84 8.78 4.39 0.12
C ASN A 84 7.64 4.68 -0.87
N GLU A 85 7.75 5.80 -1.58
CA GLU A 85 6.87 6.09 -2.71
C GLU A 85 7.28 5.27 -3.94
N ALA A 86 6.28 4.70 -4.61
CA ALA A 86 6.44 4.12 -5.94
C ALA A 86 5.57 4.89 -6.94
N GLY A 87 6.15 5.32 -8.06
CA GLY A 87 5.44 6.07 -9.10
C GLY A 87 5.36 5.29 -10.40
N ALA A 88 4.22 5.37 -11.08
CA ALA A 88 4.03 4.80 -12.42
C ALA A 88 3.03 5.62 -13.23
N THR A 89 3.21 5.63 -14.55
CA THR A 89 2.27 6.24 -15.51
C THR A 89 1.52 5.12 -16.20
N SER A 90 0.20 5.18 -16.18
CA SER A 90 -0.64 4.24 -16.92
C SER A 90 -0.40 4.39 -18.43
N LYS A 91 -0.56 3.30 -19.17
CA LYS A 91 -0.49 3.36 -20.63
C LYS A 91 -1.68 4.19 -21.16
N PRO A 92 -1.49 4.93 -22.27
CA PRO A 92 -2.58 5.57 -22.98
C PRO A 92 -3.57 4.54 -23.56
#